data_AF-A0A8T5F614-F1
#
_entry.id   AF-A0A8T5F614-F1
#
_cell.length_a   1.000
_cell.length_b   1.000
_cell.length_c   1.000
_cell.angle_alpha   90.00
_cell.angle_beta   90.00
_cell.angle_gamma   90.00
#
_symmetry.space_group_name_H-M   'P 1'
#
loop_
_entity.id
_entity.type
_entity.pdbx_description
1 polymer ?
#
loop_
_entity_poly.entity_id
_entity_poly.type
_entity_poly.pdbx_seq_one_letter_code
_entity_poly.pdbx_strand_id
1 'polypeptide(L)'
;MVKDNKAEILDIIKRDGPLIPAQLAKVINTNILFASAILSNLVDKKEVQISSLKKGGSPFYYLKGQEDKLENFSEYLSGKEKEAFLLLKEKGVIRDKSAEPWQRVALRALKDFAIPLNVGISGEYEIFWKYYLEDNEKTKELIKNELGVSEKKKEEKEAPKKEPEKIIEEVKEAPQKEEKIRTEEKGIFEELNKYFDEKEIYIISQDVVRKNKEFNFVVDVPTSLGKLRYFVKAKTKKVINDNDITLAWEEGNENKLPVLFFTNGNLTKKAEKLLNDNVSGQFIFKKFKY
;
A
#
# COMPACT_ATOMS: atom_id res chain seq x y z
N MET A 1 36.74 -8.62 22.22
CA MET A 1 36.38 -7.56 21.26
C MET A 1 35.64 -8.24 20.12
N VAL A 2 34.31 -8.10 20.06
CA VAL A 2 33.50 -8.65 18.96
C VAL A 2 33.77 -7.74 17.76
N LYS A 3 34.53 -8.21 16.78
CA LYS A 3 34.72 -7.49 15.53
C LYS A 3 33.34 -7.35 14.87
N ASP A 4 32.95 -6.13 14.54
CA ASP A 4 31.80 -5.79 13.71
C ASP A 4 31.96 -6.37 12.29
N ASN A 5 31.83 -7.68 12.14
CA ASN A 5 31.79 -8.34 10.82
C ASN A 5 30.38 -8.25 10.24
N LYS A 6 29.84 -7.04 10.18
CA LYS A 6 28.53 -6.75 9.59
C LYS A 6 28.40 -7.27 8.16
N ALA A 7 29.45 -7.12 7.34
CA ALA A 7 29.46 -7.62 5.97
C ALA A 7 29.30 -9.14 5.92
N GLU A 8 29.99 -9.87 6.80
CA GLU A 8 29.88 -11.32 6.91
C GLU A 8 28.46 -11.76 7.29
N ILE A 9 27.82 -11.05 8.23
CA ILE A 9 26.44 -11.34 8.64
C ILE A 9 25.45 -11.09 7.50
N LEU A 10 25.60 -9.99 6.76
CA LEU A 10 24.76 -9.72 5.59
C LEU A 10 24.96 -10.78 4.49
N ASP A 11 26.19 -11.23 4.25
CA ASP A 11 26.47 -12.31 3.31
C ASP A 11 25.85 -13.65 3.76
N ILE A 12 25.90 -13.94 5.06
CA ILE A 12 25.23 -15.13 5.62
C ILE A 12 23.72 -15.05 5.39
N ILE A 13 23.06 -13.92 5.68
CA ILE A 13 21.61 -13.77 5.44
C ILE A 13 21.30 -13.82 3.94
N LYS A 14 22.17 -13.27 3.09
CA LYS A 14 22.00 -13.34 1.64
C LYS A 14 22.03 -14.78 1.10
N ARG A 15 22.95 -15.61 1.61
CA ARG A 15 23.12 -17.00 1.20
C ARG A 15 22.08 -17.92 1.84
N ASP A 16 21.90 -17.81 3.15
CA ASP A 16 21.21 -18.80 3.99
C ASP A 16 19.88 -18.28 4.58
N GLY A 17 19.54 -16.99 4.38
CA GLY A 17 18.30 -16.39 4.88
C GLY A 17 17.07 -16.79 4.05
N PRO A 18 15.85 -16.69 4.63
CA PRO A 18 15.49 -16.22 5.98
C PRO A 18 15.99 -17.10 7.13
N LEU A 19 16.47 -16.48 8.23
CA LEU A 19 17.06 -17.20 9.37
C LEU A 19 16.62 -16.66 10.73
N ILE A 20 16.75 -17.47 11.78
CA ILE A 20 16.50 -17.08 13.18
C ILE A 20 17.81 -16.79 13.94
N PRO A 21 17.78 -16.04 15.06
CA PRO A 21 18.98 -15.71 15.85
C PRO A 21 19.81 -16.92 16.27
N ALA A 22 19.18 -18.07 16.56
CA ALA A 22 19.87 -19.30 16.91
C ALA A 22 20.73 -19.87 15.77
N GLN A 23 20.28 -19.73 14.52
CA GLN A 23 21.06 -20.15 13.35
C GLN A 23 22.26 -19.24 13.14
N LEU A 24 22.05 -17.91 13.24
CA LEU A 24 23.14 -16.96 13.14
C LEU A 24 24.18 -17.19 14.24
N ALA A 25 23.74 -17.37 15.49
CA ALA A 25 24.60 -17.61 16.64
C ALA A 25 25.55 -18.80 16.43
N LYS A 26 25.06 -19.87 15.82
CA LYS A 26 25.85 -21.06 15.48
C LYS A 26 26.91 -20.78 14.42
N VAL A 27 26.59 -19.96 13.41
CA VAL A 27 27.51 -19.66 12.30
C VAL A 27 28.64 -18.73 12.75
N ILE A 28 28.31 -17.68 13.51
CA ILE A 28 29.30 -16.67 13.96
C ILE A 28 29.89 -17.00 15.34
N ASN A 29 29.63 -18.20 15.86
CA ASN A 29 30.11 -18.69 17.15
C ASN A 29 29.88 -17.71 18.32
N THR A 30 28.63 -17.24 18.46
CA THR A 30 28.21 -16.34 19.55
C THR A 30 26.99 -16.90 20.29
N ASN A 31 26.51 -16.19 21.31
CA ASN A 31 25.27 -16.56 22.00
C ASN A 31 24.02 -15.96 21.33
N ILE A 32 22.86 -16.56 21.58
CA ILE A 32 21.59 -16.15 20.97
C ILE A 32 21.25 -14.69 21.32
N LEU A 33 21.57 -14.24 22.54
CA LEU A 33 21.28 -12.88 22.98
C LEU A 33 22.06 -11.83 22.15
N PHE A 34 23.35 -12.07 21.92
CA PHE A 34 24.19 -11.21 21.08
C PHE A 34 23.77 -11.30 19.61
N ALA A 35 23.44 -12.48 19.09
CA ALA A 35 22.92 -12.62 17.73
C ALA A 35 21.61 -11.83 17.53
N SER A 36 20.68 -11.91 18.48
CA SER A 36 19.44 -11.12 18.48
C SER A 36 19.71 -9.62 18.53
N ALA A 37 20.65 -9.17 19.36
CA ALA A 37 21.02 -7.77 19.46
C ALA A 37 21.63 -7.24 18.15
N ILE A 38 22.51 -8.04 17.52
CA ILE A 38 23.11 -7.68 16.23
C ILE A 38 22.03 -7.59 15.14
N LEU A 39 21.15 -8.58 15.03
CA LEU A 39 20.05 -8.59 14.07
C LEU A 39 19.08 -7.43 14.29
N SER A 40 18.74 -7.12 15.55
CA SER A 40 17.90 -5.95 15.88
C SER A 40 18.56 -4.65 15.42
N ASN A 41 19.87 -4.50 15.63
CA ASN A 41 20.61 -3.31 15.19
C ASN A 41 20.63 -3.18 13.66
N LEU A 42 20.71 -4.29 12.93
CA LEU A 42 20.62 -4.30 11.45
C LEU A 42 19.20 -3.97 10.96
N VAL A 43 18.17 -4.38 11.69
CA VAL A 43 16.77 -3.98 11.43
C VAL A 43 16.57 -2.49 11.69
N ASP A 44 17.09 -1.95 12.79
CA ASP A 44 17.03 -0.52 13.10
C ASP A 44 17.73 0.33 12.03
N LYS A 45 18.80 -0.20 11.44
CA LYS A 45 19.53 0.38 10.30
C LYS A 45 18.85 0.13 8.94
N LYS A 46 17.74 -0.60 8.91
CA LYS A 46 16.97 -0.96 7.70
C LYS A 46 17.73 -1.81 6.68
N GLU A 47 18.77 -2.51 7.12
CA GLU A 47 19.61 -3.36 6.26
C GLU A 47 19.06 -4.78 6.18
N VAL A 48 18.32 -5.18 7.20
CA VAL A 48 17.66 -6.48 7.33
C VAL A 48 16.19 -6.23 7.69
N GLN A 49 15.30 -7.07 7.18
CA GLN A 49 13.88 -7.07 7.52
C GLN A 49 13.58 -8.15 8.56
N ILE A 50 12.60 -7.87 9.43
CA ILE A 50 12.11 -8.80 10.44
C ILE A 50 10.72 -9.29 10.04
N SER A 51 10.52 -10.60 10.05
CA SER A 51 9.25 -11.24 9.77
C SER A 51 8.43 -11.38 11.05
N SER A 52 7.10 -11.29 10.91
CA SER A 52 6.14 -11.61 11.97
C SER A 52 6.10 -13.12 12.30
N LEU A 53 6.49 -13.97 11.36
CA LEU A 53 6.63 -15.41 11.55
C LEU A 53 7.70 -15.72 12.60
N LYS A 54 7.39 -16.67 13.50
CA LYS A 54 8.27 -17.05 14.59
C LYS A 54 8.45 -18.55 14.66
N LYS A 55 9.67 -18.99 14.94
CA LYS A 55 10.00 -20.37 15.33
C LYS A 55 10.45 -20.38 16.79
N GLY A 56 9.69 -21.05 17.66
CA GLY A 56 10.00 -21.10 19.09
C GLY A 56 10.06 -19.71 19.75
N GLY A 57 9.20 -18.78 19.32
CA GLY A 57 9.17 -17.40 19.79
C GLY A 57 10.21 -16.46 19.15
N SER A 58 11.17 -16.99 18.40
CA SER A 58 12.18 -16.20 17.69
C SER A 58 11.71 -15.84 16.27
N PRO A 59 11.74 -14.55 15.87
CA PRO A 59 11.34 -14.13 14.54
C PRO A 59 12.39 -14.50 13.48
N PHE A 60 11.94 -14.60 12.23
CA PHE A 60 12.83 -14.73 11.08
C PHE A 60 13.35 -13.38 10.61
N TYR A 61 14.58 -13.36 10.12
CA TYR A 61 15.27 -12.19 9.58
C TYR A 61 15.72 -12.50 8.15
N TYR A 62 15.51 -11.55 7.24
CA TYR A 62 15.75 -11.73 5.81
C TYR A 62 16.18 -10.41 5.16
N LEU A 63 16.76 -10.48 3.96
CA LEU A 63 17.05 -9.29 3.16
C LEU A 63 15.89 -8.98 2.22
N LYS A 64 15.70 -7.70 1.88
CA LYS A 64 14.73 -7.28 0.87
C LYS A 64 14.97 -8.03 -0.45
N GLY A 65 13.92 -8.61 -1.02
CA GLY A 65 13.99 -9.49 -2.19
C GLY A 65 14.08 -10.99 -1.87
N GLN A 66 14.04 -11.38 -0.59
CA GLN A 66 13.95 -12.79 -0.15
C GLN A 66 12.56 -13.13 0.43
N GLU A 67 11.56 -12.28 0.21
CA GLU A 67 10.21 -12.46 0.76
C GLU A 67 9.59 -13.78 0.30
N ASP A 68 9.83 -14.17 -0.95
CA ASP A 68 9.41 -15.44 -1.55
C ASP A 68 9.83 -16.68 -0.73
N LYS A 69 11.01 -16.61 -0.11
CA LYS A 69 11.53 -17.71 0.70
C LYS A 69 10.80 -17.87 2.03
N LEU A 70 10.06 -16.85 2.50
CA LEU A 70 9.27 -16.94 3.75
C LEU A 70 8.17 -17.98 3.66
N GLU A 71 7.68 -18.28 2.46
CA GLU A 71 6.68 -19.32 2.22
C GLU A 71 7.11 -20.70 2.71
N ASN A 72 8.40 -21.02 2.57
CA ASN A 72 8.97 -22.30 3.01
C ASN A 72 8.86 -22.49 4.53
N PHE A 73 8.62 -21.42 5.27
CA PHE A 73 8.47 -21.42 6.72
C PHE A 73 6.99 -21.29 7.15
N SER A 74 6.04 -21.32 6.20
CA SER A 74 4.60 -21.28 6.47
C SER A 74 4.11 -22.39 7.43
N GLU A 75 4.88 -23.47 7.58
CA GLU A 75 4.64 -24.53 8.56
C GLU A 75 4.67 -24.07 10.02
N TYR A 76 5.37 -22.97 10.33
CA TYR A 76 5.45 -22.41 11.69
C TYR A 76 4.29 -21.46 12.02
N LEU A 77 3.37 -21.22 11.08
CA LEU A 77 2.13 -20.47 11.35
C LEU A 77 1.23 -21.25 12.32
N SER A 78 0.50 -20.53 13.17
CA SER A 78 -0.50 -21.17 14.02
C SER A 78 -1.64 -21.77 13.18
N GLY A 79 -2.34 -22.79 13.68
CA GLY A 79 -3.31 -23.55 12.88
C GLY A 79 -4.33 -22.68 12.11
N LYS A 80 -4.87 -21.65 12.75
CA LYS A 80 -5.82 -20.71 12.12
C LYS A 80 -5.16 -19.74 11.12
N GLU A 81 -3.94 -19.31 11.39
CA GLU A 81 -3.15 -18.50 10.45
C GLU A 81 -2.76 -19.33 9.21
N LYS A 82 -2.42 -20.60 9.39
CA LYS A 82 -2.10 -21.51 8.29
C LYS A 82 -3.30 -21.76 7.38
N GLU A 83 -4.48 -22.00 7.95
CA GLU A 83 -5.73 -22.12 7.19
C GLU A 83 -6.01 -20.85 6.37
N ALA A 84 -5.89 -19.67 6.99
CA ALA A 84 -6.09 -18.39 6.30
C ALA A 84 -5.02 -18.11 5.23
N PHE A 85 -3.78 -18.50 5.47
CA PHE A 85 -2.67 -18.38 4.51
C PHE A 85 -2.93 -19.23 3.27
N LEU A 86 -3.34 -20.50 3.45
CA LEU A 86 -3.65 -21.39 2.34
C LEU A 86 -4.82 -20.85 1.50
N LEU A 87 -5.87 -20.36 2.17
CA LEU A 87 -7.02 -19.75 1.51
C LEU A 87 -6.61 -18.50 0.71
N LEU A 88 -5.77 -17.65 1.29
CA LEU A 88 -5.30 -16.43 0.63
C LEU A 88 -4.40 -16.74 -0.57
N LYS A 89 -3.55 -17.76 -0.44
CA LYS A 89 -2.69 -18.24 -1.52
C LYS A 89 -3.51 -18.82 -2.68
N GLU A 90 -4.56 -19.58 -2.38
CA GLU A 90 -5.44 -20.19 -3.40
C GLU A 90 -6.27 -19.13 -4.14
N LYS A 91 -6.88 -18.20 -3.40
CA LYS A 91 -7.76 -17.18 -3.98
C LYS A 91 -6.99 -15.98 -4.56
N GLY A 92 -5.75 -15.76 -4.13
CA GLY A 92 -4.94 -14.58 -4.43
C GLY A 92 -5.41 -13.31 -3.72
N VAL A 93 -6.74 -13.11 -3.63
CA VAL A 93 -7.37 -11.98 -2.94
C VAL A 93 -8.57 -12.44 -2.12
N ILE A 94 -8.73 -11.91 -0.91
CA ILE A 94 -9.89 -12.15 -0.04
C ILE A 94 -10.49 -10.82 0.41
N ARG A 95 -11.77 -10.61 0.16
CA ARG A 95 -12.51 -9.45 0.67
C ARG A 95 -12.81 -9.60 2.18
N ASP A 96 -12.46 -8.62 3.00
CA ASP A 96 -12.64 -8.66 4.46
C ASP A 96 -14.11 -8.74 4.85
N LYS A 97 -15.01 -8.01 4.17
CA LYS A 97 -16.46 -8.06 4.45
C LYS A 97 -17.07 -9.45 4.24
N SER A 98 -16.59 -10.22 3.27
CA SER A 98 -17.09 -11.59 3.01
C SER A 98 -16.33 -12.67 3.78
N ALA A 99 -15.24 -12.31 4.46
CA ALA A 99 -14.45 -13.23 5.26
C ALA A 99 -15.07 -13.50 6.63
N GLU A 100 -14.98 -14.75 7.08
CA GLU A 100 -15.42 -15.18 8.41
C GLU A 100 -14.69 -14.41 9.52
N PRO A 101 -15.29 -14.21 10.71
CA PRO A 101 -14.65 -13.50 11.82
C PRO A 101 -13.25 -14.03 12.16
N TRP A 102 -13.07 -15.36 12.16
CA TRP A 102 -11.77 -15.97 12.43
C TRP A 102 -10.76 -15.75 11.30
N GLN A 103 -11.22 -15.69 10.03
CA GLN A 103 -10.37 -15.39 8.87
C GLN A 103 -9.87 -13.95 8.94
N ARG A 104 -10.74 -12.99 9.28
CA ARG A 104 -10.34 -11.58 9.44
C ARG A 104 -9.29 -11.39 10.52
N VAL A 105 -9.41 -12.12 11.64
CA VAL A 105 -8.39 -12.09 12.72
C VAL A 105 -7.08 -12.69 12.23
N ALA A 106 -7.14 -13.84 11.56
CA ALA A 106 -5.96 -14.53 11.03
C ALA A 106 -5.25 -13.71 9.93
N LEU A 107 -5.98 -13.13 8.98
CA LEU A 107 -5.43 -12.29 7.90
C LEU A 107 -4.73 -11.03 8.46
N ARG A 108 -5.26 -10.43 9.54
CA ARG A 108 -4.58 -9.33 10.24
C ARG A 108 -3.29 -9.75 10.94
N ALA A 109 -3.19 -11.01 11.36
CA ALA A 109 -2.00 -11.56 11.99
C ALA A 109 -0.91 -11.94 10.97
N LEU A 110 -1.32 -12.32 9.75
CA LEU A 110 -0.46 -12.71 8.61
C LEU A 110 0.27 -11.51 7.95
N LYS A 111 0.97 -10.67 8.72
CA LYS A 111 1.60 -9.44 8.22
C LYS A 111 2.60 -9.65 7.08
N ASP A 112 3.27 -10.80 7.06
CA ASP A 112 4.27 -11.12 6.04
C ASP A 112 3.65 -11.62 4.73
N PHE A 113 2.41 -12.12 4.77
CA PHE A 113 1.79 -12.84 3.65
C PHE A 113 0.52 -12.17 3.11
N ALA A 114 -0.15 -11.38 3.95
CA ALA A 114 -1.42 -10.72 3.67
C ALA A 114 -1.24 -9.20 3.65
N ILE A 115 -1.30 -8.63 2.45
CA ILE A 115 -1.21 -7.19 2.22
C ILE A 115 -2.63 -6.63 2.18
N PRO A 116 -3.06 -5.80 3.15
CA PRO A 116 -4.38 -5.17 3.09
C PRO A 116 -4.42 -4.10 2.00
N LEU A 117 -5.45 -4.16 1.16
CA LEU A 117 -5.77 -3.22 0.08
C LEU A 117 -7.18 -2.71 0.29
N ASN A 118 -7.37 -1.47 0.73
CA ASN A 118 -8.71 -0.92 0.81
C ASN A 118 -9.10 -0.27 -0.53
N VAL A 119 -10.20 -0.74 -1.09
CA VAL A 119 -10.74 -0.38 -2.40
C VAL A 119 -12.05 0.38 -2.20
N GLY A 120 -12.18 1.55 -2.84
CA GLY A 120 -13.43 2.31 -2.84
C GLY A 120 -14.44 1.74 -3.84
N ILE A 121 -15.65 1.42 -3.37
CA ILE A 121 -16.77 0.91 -4.17
C ILE A 121 -18.01 1.75 -3.84
N SER A 122 -18.54 2.47 -4.83
CA SER A 122 -19.81 3.21 -4.69
C SER A 122 -19.86 4.17 -3.47
N GLY A 123 -18.70 4.73 -3.07
CA GLY A 123 -18.60 5.63 -1.91
C GLY A 123 -18.29 4.95 -0.57
N GLU A 124 -18.24 3.61 -0.51
CA GLU A 124 -17.78 2.86 0.68
C GLU A 124 -16.39 2.27 0.45
N TYR A 125 -15.54 2.28 1.49
CA TYR A 125 -14.23 1.64 1.46
C TYR A 125 -14.31 0.22 2.00
N GLU A 126 -13.71 -0.72 1.26
CA GLU A 126 -13.66 -2.12 1.65
C GLU A 126 -12.26 -2.69 1.60
N ILE A 127 -11.90 -3.47 2.61
CA ILE A 127 -10.58 -4.09 2.72
C ILE A 127 -10.56 -5.38 1.90
N PHE A 128 -9.54 -5.53 1.06
CA PHE A 128 -9.19 -6.75 0.34
C PHE A 128 -7.80 -7.17 0.77
N TRP A 129 -7.66 -8.38 1.26
CA TRP A 129 -6.37 -8.98 1.58
C TRP A 129 -5.77 -9.55 0.30
N LYS A 130 -4.63 -9.03 -0.11
CA LYS A 130 -3.84 -9.51 -1.25
C LYS A 130 -2.73 -10.44 -0.77
N TYR A 131 -2.51 -11.53 -1.50
CA TYR A 131 -1.35 -12.39 -1.31
C TYR A 131 -0.05 -11.68 -1.70
N TYR A 132 0.97 -11.76 -0.85
CA TYR A 132 2.21 -10.98 -0.98
C TYR A 132 3.01 -11.21 -2.28
N LEU A 133 2.93 -12.40 -2.88
CA LEU A 133 3.59 -12.70 -4.18
C LEU A 133 2.69 -12.45 -5.39
N GLU A 134 1.41 -12.11 -5.21
CA GLU A 134 0.56 -11.86 -6.36
C GLU A 134 0.92 -10.54 -7.06
N ASP A 135 0.78 -10.52 -8.38
CA ASP A 135 1.05 -9.32 -9.14
C ASP A 135 -0.06 -8.27 -8.95
N ASN A 136 0.32 -7.00 -9.02
CA ASN A 136 -0.61 -5.89 -8.83
C ASN A 136 -1.68 -5.81 -9.93
N GLU A 137 -1.38 -6.18 -11.18
CA GLU A 137 -2.37 -6.18 -12.26
C GLU A 137 -3.36 -7.32 -12.10
N LYS A 138 -2.86 -8.53 -11.84
CA LYS A 138 -3.68 -9.71 -11.56
C LYS A 138 -4.58 -9.51 -10.32
N THR A 139 -4.06 -8.88 -9.27
CA THR A 139 -4.84 -8.53 -8.07
C THR A 139 -6.00 -7.58 -8.42
N LYS A 140 -5.77 -6.57 -9.27
CA LYS A 140 -6.85 -5.65 -9.69
C LYS A 140 -7.94 -6.37 -10.48
N GLU A 141 -7.58 -7.33 -11.34
CA GLU A 141 -8.55 -8.15 -12.07
C GLU A 141 -9.38 -9.02 -11.12
N LEU A 142 -8.73 -9.68 -10.15
CA LEU A 142 -9.41 -10.48 -9.13
C LEU A 142 -10.39 -9.65 -8.30
N ILE A 143 -9.98 -8.44 -7.88
CA ILE A 143 -10.86 -7.50 -7.16
C ILE A 143 -12.06 -7.11 -8.03
N LYS A 144 -11.85 -6.79 -9.33
CA LYS A 144 -12.96 -6.46 -10.25
C LYS A 144 -13.95 -7.61 -10.43
N ASN A 145 -13.43 -8.83 -10.54
CA ASN A 145 -14.24 -10.04 -10.68
C ASN A 145 -15.06 -10.31 -9.40
N GLU A 146 -14.44 -10.19 -8.22
CA GLU A 146 -15.10 -10.34 -6.91
C GLU A 146 -16.18 -9.27 -6.66
N LEU A 147 -16.02 -8.08 -7.26
CA LEU A 147 -16.99 -6.98 -7.22
C LEU A 147 -18.17 -7.15 -8.20
N GLY A 148 -18.19 -8.23 -8.98
CA GLY A 148 -19.30 -8.52 -9.88
C GLY A 148 -19.32 -7.67 -11.14
N VAL A 149 -18.22 -6.99 -11.50
CA VAL A 149 -18.01 -6.49 -12.87
C VAL A 149 -17.56 -7.66 -13.73
N SER A 150 -18.42 -8.67 -13.87
CA SER A 150 -18.20 -9.76 -14.81
C SER A 150 -18.58 -9.28 -16.19
N GLU A 151 -17.60 -9.02 -17.05
CA GLU A 151 -17.78 -9.47 -18.43
C GLU A 151 -17.95 -10.99 -18.36
N LYS A 152 -19.12 -11.45 -18.84
CA LYS A 152 -19.50 -12.85 -18.86
C LYS A 152 -18.40 -13.68 -19.52
N LYS A 153 -18.00 -14.75 -18.83
CA LYS A 153 -17.60 -16.07 -19.33
C LYS A 153 -17.21 -16.12 -20.82
N LYS A 154 -15.91 -16.36 -21.08
CA LYS A 154 -15.45 -17.02 -22.31
C LYS A 154 -14.82 -18.37 -21.97
N GLU A 155 -15.62 -19.42 -22.13
CA GLU A 155 -15.15 -20.68 -22.71
C GLU A 155 -15.95 -20.90 -24.00
N GLU A 156 -15.22 -20.79 -25.11
CA GLU A 156 -15.37 -21.45 -26.41
C GLU A 156 -16.77 -21.83 -26.96
N LYS A 157 -17.15 -21.15 -28.06
CA LYS A 157 -17.40 -21.79 -29.36
C LYS A 157 -17.37 -20.78 -30.52
N GLU A 158 -16.90 -21.29 -31.64
CA GLU A 158 -16.54 -20.74 -32.96
C GLU A 158 -17.29 -19.51 -33.55
N ALA A 159 -16.55 -18.79 -34.40
CA ALA A 159 -16.88 -17.62 -35.23
C ALA A 159 -17.98 -17.90 -36.31
N PRO A 160 -18.43 -16.94 -37.19
CA PRO A 160 -17.89 -15.59 -37.47
C PRO A 160 -18.90 -14.42 -37.75
N LYS A 161 -18.34 -13.21 -37.66
CA LYS A 161 -18.64 -11.93 -38.38
C LYS A 161 -20.09 -11.55 -38.77
N LYS A 162 -20.51 -10.36 -38.34
CA LYS A 162 -21.00 -9.27 -39.23
C LYS A 162 -20.96 -7.89 -38.54
N GLU A 163 -20.75 -6.90 -39.39
CA GLU A 163 -20.42 -5.47 -39.20
C GLU A 163 -21.53 -4.58 -38.58
N PRO A 164 -21.21 -3.30 -38.25
CA PRO A 164 -21.92 -2.48 -37.28
C PRO A 164 -23.03 -1.62 -37.89
N GLU A 165 -24.03 -1.26 -37.08
CA GLU A 165 -24.90 -0.11 -37.36
C GLU A 165 -24.98 0.85 -36.18
N LYS A 166 -24.75 2.11 -36.52
CA LYS A 166 -24.93 3.33 -35.75
C LYS A 166 -26.38 3.47 -35.28
N ILE A 167 -26.59 4.15 -34.16
CA ILE A 167 -27.45 5.35 -34.07
C ILE A 167 -26.79 6.32 -33.09
N ILE A 168 -26.63 7.55 -33.58
CA ILE A 168 -26.20 8.77 -32.89
C ILE A 168 -27.49 9.50 -32.48
N GLU A 169 -27.50 10.17 -31.31
CA GLU A 169 -28.05 11.52 -31.10
C GLU A 169 -27.88 11.90 -29.61
N GLU A 170 -26.90 12.72 -29.24
CA GLU A 170 -26.81 14.19 -29.42
C GLU A 170 -27.48 14.96 -28.26
N VAL A 171 -26.66 15.45 -27.32
CA VAL A 171 -26.87 16.79 -26.73
C VAL A 171 -25.52 17.52 -26.68
N LYS A 172 -25.22 18.16 -27.82
CA LYS A 172 -24.68 19.50 -28.03
C LYS A 172 -23.69 20.09 -26.99
N GLU A 173 -22.44 20.13 -27.46
CA GLU A 173 -21.44 21.19 -27.26
C GLU A 173 -22.01 22.60 -27.54
N ALA A 174 -21.44 23.71 -27.04
CA ALA A 174 -20.24 24.37 -27.59
C ALA A 174 -20.00 25.75 -26.90
N PRO A 175 -18.93 26.54 -27.20
CA PRO A 175 -17.59 26.21 -27.71
C PRO A 175 -16.38 26.97 -27.08
N GLN A 176 -15.20 26.32 -27.23
CA GLN A 176 -13.88 26.83 -27.68
C GLN A 176 -13.04 27.83 -26.86
N LYS A 177 -11.78 27.44 -26.59
CA LYS A 177 -10.67 27.69 -27.53
C LYS A 177 -9.43 26.83 -27.24
N GLU A 178 -8.89 26.26 -28.32
CA GLU A 178 -7.63 25.53 -28.38
C GLU A 178 -6.43 26.46 -28.15
N GLU A 179 -5.39 25.97 -27.47
CA GLU A 179 -4.00 26.13 -27.94
C GLU A 179 -3.04 25.12 -27.28
N LYS A 180 -2.53 24.23 -28.15
CA LYS A 180 -1.20 23.59 -28.22
C LYS A 180 -0.63 22.70 -27.10
N ILE A 181 -0.04 21.62 -27.60
CA ILE A 181 0.47 20.40 -26.97
C ILE A 181 1.94 20.57 -26.55
N ARG A 182 2.28 19.98 -25.39
CA ARG A 182 3.52 19.23 -25.04
C ARG A 182 4.17 19.69 -23.74
N THR A 183 3.77 19.03 -22.66
CA THR A 183 4.74 18.43 -21.75
C THR A 183 4.16 17.08 -21.32
N GLU A 184 4.93 16.01 -21.43
CA GLU A 184 4.60 14.71 -20.84
C GLU A 184 4.43 14.95 -19.33
N GLU A 185 3.18 15.06 -18.86
CA GLU A 185 2.89 15.23 -17.44
C GLU A 185 3.24 13.93 -16.73
N LYS A 186 4.43 13.88 -16.11
CA LYS A 186 4.68 13.01 -14.96
C LYS A 186 3.55 13.24 -13.96
N GLY A 187 2.72 12.21 -13.76
CA GLY A 187 1.54 12.31 -12.90
C GLY A 187 1.95 12.43 -11.43
N ILE A 188 1.20 13.22 -10.65
CA ILE A 188 1.40 13.36 -9.19
C ILE A 188 1.43 12.01 -8.45
N PHE A 189 0.83 10.98 -9.05
CA PHE A 189 0.78 9.61 -8.54
C PHE A 189 2.16 8.94 -8.45
N GLU A 190 3.02 9.12 -9.46
CA GLU A 190 4.36 8.51 -9.46
C GLU A 190 5.25 9.14 -8.38
N GLU A 191 5.15 10.47 -8.21
CA GLU A 191 5.86 11.21 -7.17
C GLU A 191 5.37 10.83 -5.77
N LEU A 192 4.07 10.62 -5.61
CA LEU A 192 3.48 10.17 -4.35
C LEU A 192 3.92 8.76 -3.96
N ASN A 193 3.90 7.81 -4.89
CA ASN A 193 4.37 6.46 -4.62
C ASN A 193 5.86 6.48 -4.25
N LYS A 194 6.67 7.23 -4.97
CA LYS A 194 8.09 7.40 -4.63
C LYS A 194 8.26 8.02 -3.24
N TYR A 195 7.48 9.05 -2.91
CA TYR A 195 7.52 9.68 -1.58
C TYR A 195 7.08 8.72 -0.48
N PHE A 196 6.04 7.91 -0.72
CA PHE A 196 5.59 6.91 0.23
C PHE A 196 6.65 5.82 0.44
N ASP A 197 7.28 5.33 -0.62
CA ASP A 197 8.36 4.35 -0.55
C ASP A 197 9.58 4.91 0.19
N GLU A 198 10.03 6.13 -0.14
CA GLU A 198 11.15 6.80 0.52
C GLU A 198 10.92 7.03 2.01
N LYS A 199 9.66 7.19 2.43
CA LYS A 199 9.27 7.45 3.81
C LYS A 199 8.71 6.23 4.53
N GLU A 200 8.73 5.06 3.89
CA GLU A 200 8.14 3.81 4.40
C GLU A 200 6.69 3.99 4.85
N ILE A 201 5.95 4.85 4.15
CA ILE A 201 4.53 5.09 4.39
C ILE A 201 3.76 3.92 3.81
N TYR A 202 2.98 3.27 4.66
CA TYR A 202 2.18 2.10 4.26
C TYR A 202 0.82 2.57 3.75
N ILE A 203 0.48 2.26 2.51
CA ILE A 203 -0.85 2.55 1.95
C ILE A 203 -1.84 1.52 2.48
N ILE A 204 -2.91 2.00 3.11
CA ILE A 204 -4.02 1.20 3.61
C ILE A 204 -5.17 1.23 2.61
N SER A 205 -5.51 2.41 2.07
CA SER A 205 -6.52 2.59 1.01
C SER A 205 -6.04 3.50 -0.10
N GLN A 206 -6.60 3.28 -1.29
CA GLN A 206 -6.50 4.21 -2.40
C GLN A 206 -7.85 4.32 -3.11
N ASP A 207 -8.26 5.54 -3.42
CA ASP A 207 -9.40 5.87 -4.27
C ASP A 207 -8.98 6.86 -5.37
N VAL A 208 -9.47 6.65 -6.59
CA VAL A 208 -9.13 7.46 -7.78
C VAL A 208 -10.32 8.37 -8.09
N VAL A 209 -10.33 9.55 -7.49
CA VAL A 209 -11.39 10.56 -7.67
C VAL A 209 -11.40 11.11 -9.10
N ARG A 210 -10.21 11.37 -9.66
CA ARG A 210 -10.06 11.81 -11.05
C ARG A 210 -8.76 11.28 -11.62
N LYS A 211 -8.85 10.44 -12.66
CA LYS A 211 -7.69 9.81 -13.32
C LYS A 211 -6.57 10.84 -13.58
N ASN A 212 -5.38 10.54 -13.06
CA ASN A 212 -4.15 11.35 -13.14
C ASN A 212 -4.20 12.75 -12.50
N LYS A 213 -5.29 13.13 -11.84
CA LYS A 213 -5.47 14.49 -11.27
C LYS A 213 -5.81 14.50 -9.80
N GLU A 214 -6.59 13.55 -9.31
CA GLU A 214 -7.06 13.56 -7.93
C GLU A 214 -7.14 12.12 -7.39
N PHE A 215 -6.51 11.90 -6.25
CA PHE A 215 -6.39 10.62 -5.58
C PHE A 215 -6.58 10.81 -4.09
N ASN A 216 -7.28 9.88 -3.46
CA ASN A 216 -7.45 9.81 -2.02
C ASN A 216 -6.73 8.56 -1.51
N PHE A 217 -6.08 8.66 -0.36
CA PHE A 217 -5.46 7.51 0.30
C PHE A 217 -5.73 7.52 1.79
N VAL A 218 -5.67 6.36 2.43
CA VAL A 218 -5.47 6.24 3.87
C VAL A 218 -4.12 5.57 4.06
N VAL A 219 -3.25 6.17 4.85
CA VAL A 219 -1.87 5.70 5.01
C VAL A 219 -1.44 5.65 6.47
N ASP A 220 -0.57 4.69 6.81
CA ASP A 220 0.13 4.63 8.09
C ASP A 220 1.54 5.19 7.91
N VAL A 221 1.81 6.34 8.54
CA VAL A 221 3.12 7.00 8.55
C VAL A 221 3.93 6.50 9.74
N PRO A 222 5.11 5.90 9.53
CA PRO A 222 5.98 5.51 10.64
C PRO A 222 6.56 6.76 11.32
N THR A 223 6.39 6.84 12.63
CA THR A 223 6.97 7.90 13.48
C THR A 223 7.75 7.28 14.64
N SER A 224 8.54 8.09 15.34
CA SER A 224 9.30 7.65 16.53
C SER A 224 8.41 7.13 17.67
N LEU A 225 7.11 7.44 17.66
CA LEU A 225 6.13 7.01 18.66
C LEU A 225 5.21 5.89 18.16
N GLY A 226 5.48 5.32 16.98
CA GLY A 226 4.65 4.31 16.34
C GLY A 226 4.04 4.77 15.03
N LYS A 227 3.09 4.01 14.50
CA LYS A 227 2.42 4.32 13.23
C LYS A 227 1.27 5.28 13.46
N LEU A 228 1.27 6.41 12.77
CA LEU A 228 0.15 7.36 12.77
C LEU A 228 -0.62 7.23 11.48
N ARG A 229 -1.95 7.14 11.59
CA ARG A 229 -2.84 7.01 10.43
C ARG A 229 -3.29 8.37 9.94
N TYR A 230 -3.18 8.60 8.63
CA TYR A 230 -3.59 9.83 7.97
C TYR A 230 -4.54 9.53 6.80
N PHE A 231 -5.48 10.44 6.59
CA PHE A 231 -6.17 10.58 5.31
C PHE A 231 -5.32 11.47 4.40
N VAL A 232 -5.06 11.04 3.18
CA VAL A 232 -4.23 11.75 2.22
C VAL A 232 -5.09 12.19 1.04
N LYS A 233 -5.13 13.49 0.78
CA LYS A 233 -5.76 14.05 -0.43
C LYS A 233 -4.67 14.51 -1.39
N ALA A 234 -4.55 13.90 -2.55
CA ALA A 234 -3.60 14.28 -3.58
C ALA A 234 -4.33 14.94 -4.76
N LYS A 235 -4.02 16.21 -5.05
CA LYS A 235 -4.71 16.99 -6.08
C LYS A 235 -3.76 17.79 -6.97
N THR A 236 -3.88 17.58 -8.27
CA THR A 236 -3.16 18.30 -9.32
C THR A 236 -4.01 19.49 -9.77
N LYS A 237 -3.66 20.69 -9.32
CA LYS A 237 -4.35 21.93 -9.67
C LYS A 237 -3.40 23.10 -9.46
N LYS A 238 -3.27 24.00 -10.45
CA LYS A 238 -2.32 25.13 -10.40
C LYS A 238 -2.48 26.02 -9.16
N VAL A 239 -3.73 26.24 -8.75
CA VAL A 239 -4.08 27.06 -7.58
C VAL A 239 -5.13 26.33 -6.74
N ILE A 240 -4.83 26.10 -5.47
CA ILE A 240 -5.71 25.48 -4.46
C ILE A 240 -6.49 26.58 -3.75
N ASN A 241 -7.82 26.52 -3.84
CA ASN A 241 -8.72 27.48 -3.21
C ASN A 241 -9.21 26.98 -1.84
N ASP A 242 -9.96 27.83 -1.15
CA ASP A 242 -10.61 27.54 0.13
C ASP A 242 -11.54 26.33 0.04
N ASN A 243 -12.36 26.23 -1.02
CA ASN A 243 -13.24 25.07 -1.20
C ASN A 243 -12.48 23.74 -1.29
N ASP A 244 -11.32 23.70 -1.96
CA ASP A 244 -10.50 22.48 -2.05
C ASP A 244 -10.00 22.03 -0.66
N ILE A 245 -9.66 22.99 0.21
CA ILE A 245 -9.22 22.72 1.59
C ILE A 245 -10.40 22.24 2.44
N THR A 246 -11.54 22.92 2.35
CA THR A 246 -12.76 22.54 3.09
C THR A 246 -13.20 21.13 2.73
N LEU A 247 -13.25 20.78 1.43
CA LEU A 247 -13.63 19.44 0.99
C LEU A 247 -12.66 18.37 1.51
N ALA A 248 -11.34 18.62 1.44
CA ALA A 248 -10.38 17.66 1.96
C ALA A 248 -10.47 17.50 3.49
N TRP A 249 -10.83 18.57 4.20
CA TRP A 249 -11.07 18.54 5.64
C TRP A 249 -12.33 17.77 6.01
N GLU A 250 -13.42 17.99 5.28
CA GLU A 250 -14.67 17.23 5.43
C GLU A 250 -14.43 15.74 5.21
N GLU A 251 -13.76 15.36 4.12
CA GLU A 251 -13.40 13.96 3.83
C GLU A 251 -12.51 13.34 4.93
N GLY A 252 -11.56 14.11 5.49
CA GLY A 252 -10.76 13.67 6.63
C GLY A 252 -11.59 13.42 7.89
N ASN A 253 -12.50 14.35 8.19
CA ASN A 253 -13.39 14.27 9.36
C ASN A 253 -14.38 13.11 9.25
N GLU A 254 -14.93 12.85 8.06
CA GLU A 254 -15.78 11.68 7.80
C GLU A 254 -15.03 10.38 8.12
N ASN A 255 -13.75 10.33 7.77
CA ASN A 255 -12.88 9.19 8.09
C ASN A 255 -12.32 9.21 9.52
N LYS A 256 -12.57 10.28 10.29
CA LYS A 256 -12.01 10.53 11.64
C LYS A 256 -10.48 10.48 11.67
N LEU A 257 -9.84 10.98 10.61
CA LEU A 257 -8.39 10.97 10.45
C LEU A 257 -7.86 12.38 10.18
N PRO A 258 -6.64 12.70 10.67
CA PRO A 258 -5.95 13.92 10.26
C PRO A 258 -5.63 13.88 8.75
N VAL A 259 -5.67 15.05 8.12
CA VAL A 259 -5.53 15.21 6.67
C VAL A 259 -4.10 15.56 6.29
N LEU A 260 -3.60 14.93 5.25
CA LEU A 260 -2.34 15.24 4.59
C LEU A 260 -2.65 15.59 3.12
N PHE A 261 -2.57 16.87 2.76
CA PHE A 261 -2.91 17.34 1.43
C PHE A 261 -1.67 17.51 0.56
N PHE A 262 -1.58 16.79 -0.55
CA PHE A 262 -0.50 16.88 -1.53
C PHE A 262 -0.94 17.57 -2.82
N THR A 263 -0.12 18.49 -3.30
CA THR A 263 -0.37 19.18 -4.58
C THR A 263 0.91 19.67 -5.24
N ASN A 264 0.83 19.94 -6.54
CA ASN A 264 1.84 20.71 -7.28
C ASN A 264 1.51 22.22 -7.34
N GLY A 265 0.32 22.63 -6.91
CA GLY A 265 -0.19 24.01 -6.96
C GLY A 265 0.23 24.91 -5.80
N ASN A 266 -0.09 26.20 -5.93
CA ASN A 266 0.03 27.18 -4.85
C ASN A 266 -1.32 27.38 -4.15
N LEU A 267 -1.30 27.69 -2.85
CA LEU A 267 -2.49 28.11 -2.12
C LEU A 267 -2.87 29.56 -2.47
N THR A 268 -4.17 29.85 -2.45
CA THR A 268 -4.65 31.25 -2.38
C THR A 268 -4.43 31.82 -0.98
N LYS A 269 -4.34 33.16 -0.86
CA LYS A 269 -4.24 33.83 0.46
C LYS A 269 -5.39 33.46 1.42
N LYS A 270 -6.59 33.22 0.88
CA LYS A 270 -7.75 32.78 1.65
C LYS A 270 -7.59 31.34 2.16
N ALA A 271 -7.13 30.42 1.32
CA ALA A 271 -6.88 29.02 1.70
C ALA A 271 -5.74 28.90 2.73
N GLU A 272 -4.69 29.69 2.57
CA GLU A 272 -3.57 29.76 3.52
C GLU A 272 -4.02 30.28 4.88
N LYS A 273 -4.84 31.35 4.91
CA LYS A 273 -5.45 31.86 6.14
C LYS A 273 -6.34 30.79 6.80
N LEU A 274 -7.14 30.07 6.01
CA LEU A 274 -8.02 29.01 6.52
C LEU A 274 -7.23 27.91 7.26
N LEU A 275 -6.11 27.45 6.68
CA LEU A 275 -5.24 26.45 7.31
C LEU A 275 -4.63 26.94 8.63
N ASN A 276 -4.21 28.20 8.68
CA ASN A 276 -3.57 28.77 9.87
C ASN A 276 -4.56 29.05 11.01
N ASP A 277 -5.77 29.52 10.70
CA ASP A 277 -6.73 29.98 11.70
C ASP A 277 -7.62 28.85 12.26
N ASN A 278 -7.98 27.85 11.44
CA ASN A 278 -9.05 26.90 11.76
C ASN A 278 -8.63 25.43 11.87
N VAL A 279 -7.38 25.10 11.56
CA VAL A 279 -6.97 23.71 11.35
C VAL A 279 -5.72 23.37 12.18
N SER A 280 -5.83 23.49 13.50
CA SER A 280 -4.71 23.27 14.41
C SER A 280 -4.22 21.82 14.37
N GLY A 281 -3.05 21.59 13.76
CA GLY A 281 -2.29 20.33 13.80
C GLY A 281 -2.91 19.11 13.11
N GLN A 282 -4.18 19.16 12.72
CA GLN A 282 -4.91 18.04 12.12
C GLN A 282 -4.94 18.07 10.58
N PHE A 283 -4.49 19.14 9.95
CA PHE A 283 -4.36 19.22 8.48
C PHE A 283 -2.96 19.71 8.13
N ILE A 284 -2.25 18.90 7.36
CA ILE A 284 -0.89 19.15 6.93
C ILE A 284 -0.90 19.34 5.43
N PHE A 285 -0.47 20.51 4.97
CA PHE A 285 -0.33 20.80 3.55
C PHE A 285 1.11 20.55 3.09
N LYS A 286 1.28 19.81 1.99
CA LYS A 286 2.56 19.48 1.37
C LYS A 286 2.51 19.79 -0.12
N LYS A 287 3.46 20.60 -0.57
CA LYS A 287 3.65 20.90 -1.98
C LYS A 287 4.81 20.09 -2.56
N PHE A 288 4.58 19.40 -3.67
CA PHE A 288 5.65 18.86 -4.50
C PHE A 288 6.16 19.92 -5.47
N LYS A 289 7.48 19.96 -5.64
CA LYS A 289 8.14 20.72 -6.70
C LYS A 289 8.59 19.71 -7.75
N TYR A 290 8.20 19.94 -9.00
CA TYR A 290 8.89 19.39 -10.16
C TYR A 290 10.36 19.86 -10.18
#